data_AF-A0A074W912-F1
#
_entry.id   AF-A0A074W912-F1
#
_cell.length_a   1.000
_cell.length_b   1.000
_cell.length_c   1.000
_cell.angle_alpha   90.00
_cell.angle_beta   90.00
_cell.angle_gamma   90.00
#
_symmetry.space_group_name_H-M   'P 1'
#
loop_
_entity.id
_entity.type
_entity.pdbx_description
1 polymer ?
#
loop_
_entity_poly.entity_id
_entity_poly.type
_entity_poly.pdbx_seq_one_letter_code
_entity_poly.pdbx_strand_id
1 'polypeptide(L)'
;FLAVLKKLGRLRNLRSVTLKCSSECVGPQQRRHWWARNVPESIKFRADVLQSLFVGLNASHATPKLEHLCIENLQGCGDEIMARSRDFRAVMSRIRRLELQITTEDVDGDGSLPANLGKKELHSFFGQRLVQEWLEPVRNNLTHLKLYSRNMYFGYLPKCHLPTFSALRSLMLGGMSFSHDEQLTWILSHGNTLEELVLDNCPIVIGVRIPSTLDADNYPIEPLFNS
;
A
#
# COMPACT_ATOMS: atom_id res chain seq x y z
N PHE A 1 3.27 0.97 -24.80
CA PHE A 1 2.44 0.98 -23.57
C PHE A 1 2.45 2.32 -22.83
N LEU A 2 3.57 2.78 -22.25
CA LEU A 2 3.64 4.02 -21.45
C LEU A 2 3.09 5.28 -22.16
N ALA A 3 3.33 5.41 -23.47
CA ALA A 3 2.81 6.53 -24.26
C ALA A 3 1.27 6.56 -24.36
N VAL A 4 0.60 5.41 -24.20
CA VAL A 4 -0.87 5.31 -24.19
C VAL A 4 -1.41 5.76 -22.83
N LEU A 5 -0.76 5.38 -21.71
CA LEU A 5 -1.13 5.83 -20.37
C LEU A 5 -1.15 7.36 -20.29
N LYS A 6 -0.14 8.03 -20.85
CA LYS A 6 -0.06 9.50 -20.91
C LYS A 6 -1.20 10.18 -21.69
N LYS A 7 -2.03 9.42 -22.42
CA LYS A 7 -3.18 9.91 -23.18
C LYS A 7 -4.52 9.65 -22.48
N LEU A 8 -4.54 9.04 -21.29
CA LEU A 8 -5.78 8.71 -20.56
C LEU A 8 -6.66 9.93 -20.24
N GLY A 9 -6.07 11.12 -20.09
CA GLY A 9 -6.80 12.39 -19.95
C GLY A 9 -7.78 12.70 -21.09
N ARG A 10 -7.64 12.05 -22.25
CA ARG A 10 -8.61 12.16 -23.34
C ARG A 10 -9.97 11.53 -23.01
N LEU A 11 -10.03 10.62 -22.04
CA LEU A 11 -11.24 9.93 -21.59
C LEU A 11 -12.00 10.77 -20.55
N ARG A 12 -12.72 11.81 -20.99
CA ARG A 12 -13.37 12.81 -20.10
C ARG A 12 -14.43 12.24 -19.14
N ASN A 13 -14.97 11.06 -19.44
CA ASN A 13 -15.97 10.38 -18.60
C ASN A 13 -15.37 9.25 -17.74
N LEU A 14 -14.05 9.12 -17.68
CA LEU A 14 -13.38 8.12 -16.85
C LEU A 14 -13.69 8.37 -15.37
N ARG A 15 -14.26 7.37 -14.69
CA ARG A 15 -14.66 7.42 -13.28
C ARG A 15 -13.86 6.49 -12.38
N SER A 16 -13.38 5.39 -12.95
CA SER A 16 -12.63 4.35 -12.26
C SER A 16 -11.44 3.91 -13.11
N VAL A 17 -10.32 3.62 -12.45
CA VAL A 17 -9.13 3.04 -13.04
C VAL A 17 -8.61 1.94 -12.13
N THR A 18 -8.37 0.77 -12.73
CA THR A 18 -7.62 -0.33 -12.10
C THR A 18 -6.31 -0.52 -12.82
N LEU A 19 -5.20 -0.40 -12.10
CA LEU A 19 -3.87 -0.80 -12.55
C LEU A 19 -3.51 -2.12 -11.87
N LYS A 20 -3.23 -3.16 -12.65
CA LYS A 20 -2.81 -4.47 -12.14
C LYS A 20 -1.40 -4.77 -12.59
N CYS A 21 -0.47 -4.78 -11.64
CA CYS A 21 0.88 -5.29 -11.83
C CYS A 21 0.88 -6.82 -11.63
N SER A 22 1.95 -7.48 -12.05
CA SER A 22 2.18 -8.90 -11.71
C SER A 22 2.16 -9.11 -10.20
N SER A 23 1.68 -10.27 -9.76
CA SER A 23 1.76 -10.65 -8.34
C SER A 23 3.19 -10.92 -7.89
N GLU A 24 4.04 -11.38 -8.82
CA GLU A 24 5.45 -11.62 -8.59
C GLU A 24 6.24 -10.31 -8.71
N CYS A 25 7.08 -10.03 -7.73
CA CYS A 25 8.01 -8.89 -7.76
C CYS A 25 9.34 -9.24 -7.09
N VAL A 26 10.36 -8.40 -7.31
CA VAL A 26 11.67 -8.54 -6.68
C VAL A 26 12.01 -7.29 -5.88
N GLY A 27 12.46 -7.45 -4.64
CA GLY A 27 12.93 -6.35 -3.79
C GLY A 27 14.29 -5.80 -4.23
N PRO A 28 14.69 -4.58 -3.79
CA PRO A 28 15.96 -3.96 -4.17
C PRO A 28 17.18 -4.82 -3.83
N GLN A 29 17.15 -5.49 -2.67
CA GLN A 29 18.23 -6.33 -2.16
C GLN A 29 18.37 -7.65 -2.92
N GLN A 30 17.31 -8.11 -3.58
CA GLN A 30 17.25 -9.44 -4.18
C GLN A 30 17.50 -9.45 -5.69
N ARG A 31 17.81 -8.30 -6.30
CA ARG A 31 18.02 -8.15 -7.75
C ARG A 31 19.12 -9.06 -8.34
N ARG A 32 20.04 -9.56 -7.51
CA ARG A 32 21.15 -10.42 -7.92
C ARG A 32 20.87 -11.92 -7.76
N HIS A 33 19.74 -12.31 -7.17
CA HIS A 33 19.39 -13.72 -7.03
C HIS A 33 18.99 -14.32 -8.38
N TRP A 34 19.20 -15.63 -8.54
CA TRP A 34 18.98 -16.32 -9.81
C TRP A 34 17.50 -16.27 -10.26
N TRP A 35 16.56 -16.34 -9.32
CA TRP A 35 15.12 -16.27 -9.59
C TRP A 35 14.62 -14.86 -9.92
N ALA A 36 15.35 -13.81 -9.49
CA ALA A 36 14.99 -12.42 -9.78
C ALA A 36 14.94 -12.11 -11.29
N ARG A 37 15.66 -12.88 -12.10
CA ARG A 37 15.67 -12.77 -13.57
C ARG A 37 14.37 -13.24 -14.22
N ASN A 38 13.58 -14.06 -13.51
CA ASN A 38 12.34 -14.63 -14.01
C ASN A 38 11.12 -13.77 -13.63
N VAL A 39 11.29 -12.77 -12.78
CA VAL A 39 10.21 -11.85 -12.40
C VAL A 39 9.82 -10.99 -13.61
N PRO A 40 8.52 -10.93 -13.98
CA PRO A 40 8.07 -10.33 -15.23
C PRO A 40 8.22 -8.80 -15.27
N GLU A 41 8.27 -8.15 -14.11
CA GLU A 41 8.28 -6.69 -13.98
C GLU A 41 9.38 -6.22 -13.04
N SER A 42 10.27 -5.35 -13.55
CA SER A 42 11.25 -4.70 -12.70
C SER A 42 10.63 -3.57 -11.86
N ILE A 43 11.26 -3.23 -10.72
CA ILE A 43 10.88 -2.06 -9.91
C ILE A 43 10.80 -0.79 -10.77
N LYS A 44 11.79 -0.58 -11.64
CA LYS A 44 11.82 0.59 -12.53
C LYS A 44 10.63 0.61 -13.49
N PHE A 45 10.28 -0.55 -14.06
CA PHE A 45 9.13 -0.64 -14.96
C PHE A 45 7.83 -0.27 -14.23
N ARG A 46 7.61 -0.79 -13.02
CA ARG A 46 6.43 -0.45 -12.21
C ARG A 46 6.36 1.05 -11.89
N ALA A 47 7.47 1.65 -11.51
CA ALA A 47 7.59 3.08 -11.26
C ALA A 47 7.26 3.90 -12.52
N ASP A 48 7.87 3.57 -13.67
CA ASP A 48 7.62 4.25 -14.95
C ASP A 48 6.15 4.13 -15.40
N VAL A 49 5.49 3.00 -15.11
CA VAL A 49 4.06 2.77 -15.35
C VAL A 49 3.20 3.66 -14.45
N LEU A 50 3.43 3.66 -13.13
CA LEU A 50 2.71 4.51 -12.18
C LEU A 50 2.87 5.99 -12.53
N GLN A 51 4.10 6.45 -12.76
CA GLN A 51 4.36 7.83 -13.15
C GLN A 51 3.63 8.20 -14.44
N SER A 52 3.66 7.33 -15.45
CA SER A 52 2.96 7.57 -16.73
C SER A 52 1.44 7.57 -16.57
N LEU A 53 0.89 6.76 -15.66
CA LEU A 53 -0.52 6.73 -15.33
C LEU A 53 -0.97 8.07 -14.75
N PHE A 54 -0.32 8.55 -13.68
CA PHE A 54 -0.70 9.81 -13.03
C PHE A 54 -0.54 11.03 -13.94
N VAL A 55 0.55 11.10 -14.71
CA VAL A 55 0.73 12.13 -15.75
C VAL A 55 -0.43 12.09 -16.75
N GLY A 56 -0.85 10.90 -17.17
CA GLY A 56 -1.96 10.73 -18.10
C GLY A 56 -3.30 11.18 -17.52
N LEU A 57 -3.59 10.86 -16.26
CA LEU A 57 -4.84 11.20 -15.58
C LEU A 57 -4.97 12.69 -15.24
N ASN A 58 -3.85 13.42 -15.20
CA ASN A 58 -3.78 14.85 -14.92
C ASN A 58 -3.39 15.73 -16.14
N ALA A 59 -3.25 15.16 -17.34
CA ALA A 59 -2.88 15.88 -18.56
C ALA A 59 -3.87 17.02 -18.94
N SER A 60 -3.65 17.69 -20.08
CA SER A 60 -4.36 18.91 -20.56
C SER A 60 -5.91 18.89 -20.52
N HIS A 61 -6.51 17.71 -20.36
CA HIS A 61 -7.86 17.57 -19.85
C HIS A 61 -7.79 16.62 -18.64
N ALA A 62 -7.77 17.17 -17.43
CA ALA A 62 -7.89 16.36 -16.21
C ALA A 62 -9.10 15.43 -16.35
N THR A 63 -9.06 14.23 -15.78
CA THR A 63 -10.25 13.37 -15.67
C THR A 63 -11.05 13.80 -14.43
N PRO A 64 -11.95 14.80 -14.51
CA PRO A 64 -12.48 15.44 -13.30
C PRO A 64 -13.48 14.54 -12.56
N LYS A 65 -14.02 13.53 -13.27
CA LYS A 65 -14.98 12.55 -12.75
C LYS A 65 -14.31 11.31 -12.16
N LEU A 66 -12.97 11.23 -12.22
CA LEU A 66 -12.23 10.09 -11.66
C LEU A 66 -12.31 10.16 -10.14
N GLU A 67 -13.03 9.21 -9.55
CA GLU A 67 -13.26 9.13 -8.11
C GLU A 67 -12.80 7.78 -7.53
N HIS A 68 -12.55 6.78 -8.37
CA HIS A 68 -12.11 5.44 -7.96
C HIS A 68 -10.74 5.10 -8.55
N LEU A 69 -9.80 4.77 -7.68
CA LEU A 69 -8.48 4.25 -8.03
C LEU A 69 -8.27 2.90 -7.36
N CYS A 70 -7.93 1.89 -8.16
CA CYS A 70 -7.52 0.58 -7.69
C CYS A 70 -6.11 0.27 -8.22
N ILE A 71 -5.21 -0.15 -7.33
CA ILE A 71 -3.88 -0.63 -7.69
C ILE A 71 -3.70 -2.03 -7.11
N GLU A 72 -3.69 -3.02 -7.99
CA GLU A 72 -3.41 -4.40 -7.66
C GLU A 72 -1.92 -4.70 -7.75
N ASN A 73 -1.39 -5.32 -6.71
CA ASN A 73 0.01 -5.67 -6.56
C ASN A 73 0.95 -4.45 -6.60
N LEU A 74 0.58 -3.39 -5.86
CA LEU A 74 1.46 -2.26 -5.57
C LEU A 74 2.69 -2.76 -4.81
N GLN A 75 3.88 -2.56 -5.38
CA GLN A 75 5.12 -2.88 -4.69
C GLN A 75 5.47 -1.71 -3.76
N GLY A 76 5.63 -1.97 -2.46
CA GLY A 76 5.93 -0.94 -1.47
C GLY A 76 7.28 -0.22 -1.65
N CYS A 77 8.13 -0.70 -2.56
CA CYS A 77 9.40 -0.06 -2.89
C CYS A 77 9.35 0.66 -4.25
N GLY A 78 9.93 1.86 -4.31
CA GLY A 78 10.53 2.33 -5.56
C GLY A 78 9.96 3.55 -6.29
N ASP A 79 9.28 4.51 -5.64
CA ASP A 79 9.18 5.85 -6.26
C ASP A 79 8.74 6.98 -5.31
N GLU A 80 9.67 7.50 -4.50
CA GLU A 80 9.42 8.75 -3.73
C GLU A 80 9.16 9.96 -4.64
N ILE A 81 9.66 9.93 -5.88
CA ILE A 81 9.58 11.06 -6.81
C ILE A 81 8.14 11.18 -7.32
N MET A 82 7.50 10.05 -7.62
CA MET A 82 6.12 10.01 -8.07
C MET A 82 5.14 10.58 -7.03
N ALA A 83 5.26 10.19 -5.75
CA ALA A 83 4.40 10.69 -4.67
C ALA A 83 4.57 12.21 -4.43
N ARG A 84 5.73 12.77 -4.79
CA ARG A 84 6.00 14.22 -4.72
C ARG A 84 5.55 14.96 -5.98
N SER A 85 5.18 14.26 -7.04
CA SER A 85 4.78 14.88 -8.31
C SER A 85 3.45 15.64 -8.19
N ARG A 86 3.33 16.75 -8.93
CA ARG A 86 2.10 17.54 -9.02
C ARG A 86 0.93 16.69 -9.56
N ASP A 87 1.21 15.83 -10.53
CA ASP A 87 0.20 15.01 -11.19
C ASP A 87 -0.42 14.00 -10.22
N PHE A 88 0.42 13.33 -9.42
CA PHE A 88 -0.04 12.42 -8.39
C PHE A 88 -0.96 13.13 -7.39
N ARG A 89 -0.50 14.23 -6.79
CA ARG A 89 -1.28 14.97 -5.78
C ARG A 89 -2.62 15.48 -6.33
N ALA A 90 -2.63 15.96 -7.58
CA ALA A 90 -3.84 16.45 -8.24
C ALA A 90 -4.85 15.33 -8.55
N VAL A 91 -4.38 14.12 -8.86
CA VAL A 91 -5.26 12.96 -9.04
C VAL A 91 -5.77 12.47 -7.69
N MET A 92 -4.89 12.32 -6.70
CA MET A 92 -5.27 11.76 -5.40
C MET A 92 -6.27 12.64 -4.65
N SER A 93 -6.17 13.97 -4.73
CA SER A 93 -7.08 14.88 -4.00
C SER A 93 -8.57 14.73 -4.36
N ARG A 94 -8.89 14.14 -5.51
CA ARG A 94 -10.27 13.89 -5.97
C ARG A 94 -10.75 12.44 -5.77
N ILE A 95 -9.87 11.53 -5.38
CA ILE A 95 -10.24 10.12 -5.17
C ILE A 95 -11.11 10.00 -3.91
N ARG A 96 -12.22 9.28 -4.05
CA ARG A 96 -13.18 8.95 -2.99
C ARG A 96 -13.17 7.47 -2.64
N ARG A 97 -12.78 6.61 -3.58
CA ARG A 97 -12.62 5.16 -3.41
C ARG A 97 -11.20 4.77 -3.76
N LEU A 98 -10.45 4.32 -2.77
CA LEU A 98 -9.06 3.90 -2.93
C LEU A 98 -8.94 2.42 -2.56
N GLU A 99 -8.41 1.63 -3.48
CA GLU A 99 -8.13 0.22 -3.27
C GLU A 99 -6.67 -0.09 -3.56
N LEU A 100 -5.95 -0.55 -2.55
CA LEU A 100 -4.54 -0.91 -2.64
C LEU A 100 -4.37 -2.36 -2.21
N GLN A 101 -3.90 -3.20 -3.13
CA GLN A 101 -3.34 -4.50 -2.80
C GLN A 101 -1.82 -4.41 -2.84
N ILE A 102 -1.19 -4.51 -1.67
CA ILE A 102 0.25 -4.48 -1.51
C ILE A 102 0.80 -5.88 -1.82
N THR A 103 1.83 -5.93 -2.67
CA THR A 103 2.62 -7.13 -2.91
C THR A 103 4.05 -6.92 -2.45
N THR A 104 4.64 -8.00 -1.97
CA THR A 104 6.04 -8.08 -1.58
C THR A 104 6.65 -9.28 -2.27
N GLU A 105 7.96 -9.23 -2.48
CA GLU A 105 8.67 -10.35 -3.04
C GLU A 105 8.50 -11.59 -2.15
N ASP A 106 7.97 -12.65 -2.76
CA ASP A 106 7.79 -13.93 -2.09
C ASP A 106 9.08 -14.72 -2.25
N VAL A 107 9.73 -15.03 -1.14
CA VAL A 107 10.91 -15.89 -1.14
C VAL A 107 10.41 -17.25 -0.72
N ASP A 108 9.85 -18.00 -1.67
CA ASP A 108 9.57 -19.40 -1.44
C ASP A 108 10.85 -20.12 -0.99
N GLY A 109 10.85 -20.67 0.22
CA GLY A 109 11.49 -21.96 0.46
C GLY A 109 12.85 -22.00 1.17
N ASP A 110 12.95 -21.58 2.43
CA ASP A 110 13.89 -22.26 3.34
C ASP A 110 13.35 -22.57 4.75
N GLY A 111 12.13 -22.16 5.09
CA GLY A 111 11.55 -22.41 6.41
C GLY A 111 12.17 -21.61 7.56
N SER A 112 13.07 -20.67 7.28
CA SER A 112 13.50 -19.65 8.24
C SER A 112 12.42 -18.56 8.38
N LEU A 113 12.41 -17.85 9.53
CA LEU A 113 11.49 -16.74 9.83
C LEU A 113 11.28 -15.88 8.57
N PRO A 114 10.04 -15.46 8.23
CA PRO A 114 9.74 -14.97 6.90
C PRO A 114 10.78 -13.92 6.50
N ALA A 115 11.59 -14.22 5.47
CA ALA A 115 12.75 -13.42 5.08
C ALA A 115 12.40 -11.94 4.81
N ASN A 116 11.11 -11.65 4.70
CA ASN A 116 10.51 -10.33 4.56
C ASN A 116 10.43 -9.52 5.87
N LEU A 117 10.40 -10.14 7.06
CA LEU A 117 10.20 -9.43 8.33
C LEU A 117 11.34 -8.46 8.68
N GLY A 118 12.56 -8.72 8.23
CA GLY A 118 13.73 -7.87 8.47
C GLY A 118 13.98 -6.80 7.40
N LYS A 119 13.12 -6.69 6.37
CA LYS A 119 13.38 -5.82 5.23
C LYS A 119 13.00 -4.37 5.53
N LYS A 120 14.01 -3.52 5.67
CA LYS A 120 13.87 -2.08 5.97
C LYS A 120 12.89 -1.34 5.06
N GLU A 121 12.83 -1.73 3.79
CA GLU A 121 11.93 -1.13 2.81
C GLU A 121 10.46 -1.38 3.13
N LEU A 122 10.13 -2.52 3.75
CA LEU A 122 8.76 -2.85 4.15
C LEU A 122 8.36 -2.06 5.40
N HIS A 123 9.25 -1.94 6.38
CA HIS A 123 9.04 -1.09 7.55
C HIS A 123 8.91 0.38 7.19
N SER A 124 9.77 0.89 6.31
CA SER A 124 9.66 2.25 5.78
C SER A 124 8.34 2.46 5.02
N PHE A 125 7.91 1.47 4.24
CA PHE A 125 6.66 1.57 3.50
C PHE A 125 5.44 1.60 4.42
N PHE A 126 5.24 0.56 5.24
CA PHE A 126 4.05 0.46 6.10
C PHE A 126 4.07 1.45 7.27
N GLY A 127 5.23 1.75 7.83
CA GLY A 127 5.38 2.65 8.97
C GLY A 127 5.28 4.13 8.62
N GLN A 128 5.52 4.50 7.36
CA GLN A 128 5.56 5.91 6.97
C GLN A 128 4.99 6.18 5.58
N ARG A 129 5.54 5.55 4.53
CA ARG A 129 5.28 5.98 3.15
C ARG A 129 3.85 5.66 2.69
N LEU A 130 3.25 4.55 3.11
CA LEU A 130 1.86 4.22 2.81
C LEU A 130 0.92 5.36 3.25
N VAL A 131 1.11 5.84 4.48
CA VAL A 131 0.30 6.93 5.03
C VAL A 131 0.60 8.23 4.30
N GLN A 132 1.87 8.64 4.27
CA GLN A 132 2.27 9.94 3.73
C GLN A 132 2.00 10.09 2.24
N GLU A 133 2.27 9.04 1.47
CA GLU A 133 2.17 9.08 0.01
C GLU A 133 0.75 8.75 -0.46
N TRP A 134 0.06 7.78 0.14
CA TRP A 134 -1.20 7.27 -0.43
C TRP A 134 -2.46 7.67 0.33
N LEU A 135 -2.40 7.72 1.66
CA LEU A 135 -3.60 7.92 2.49
C LEU A 135 -3.83 9.39 2.86
N GLU A 136 -2.77 10.13 3.19
CA GLU A 136 -2.89 11.54 3.56
C GLU A 136 -3.50 12.40 2.42
N PRO A 137 -3.16 12.20 1.13
CA PRO A 137 -3.75 12.99 0.04
C PRO A 137 -5.26 12.81 -0.14
N VAL A 138 -5.83 11.69 0.31
CA VAL A 138 -7.26 11.37 0.20
C VAL A 138 -8.02 11.55 1.51
N ARG A 139 -7.32 11.87 2.61
CA ARG A 139 -7.82 11.79 3.98
C ARG A 139 -9.18 12.43 4.23
N ASN A 140 -9.40 13.61 3.64
CA ASN A 140 -10.61 14.41 3.87
C ASN A 140 -11.81 14.01 3.00
N ASN A 141 -11.59 13.28 1.92
CA ASN A 141 -12.61 12.97 0.90
C ASN A 141 -12.89 11.47 0.76
N LEU A 142 -12.09 10.62 1.40
CA LEU A 142 -12.16 9.17 1.24
C LEU A 142 -13.43 8.62 1.90
N THR A 143 -14.20 7.89 1.10
CA THR A 143 -15.45 7.22 1.51
C THR A 143 -15.32 5.71 1.51
N HIS A 144 -14.40 5.16 0.71
CA HIS A 144 -14.18 3.72 0.61
C HIS A 144 -12.67 3.46 0.60
N LEU A 145 -12.21 2.65 1.55
CA LEU A 145 -10.83 2.20 1.63
C LEU A 145 -10.78 0.67 1.59
N LYS A 146 -10.03 0.13 0.63
CA LYS A 146 -9.58 -1.27 0.67
C LYS A 146 -8.06 -1.28 0.76
N LEU A 147 -7.53 -1.87 1.84
CA LEU A 147 -6.11 -2.08 2.01
C LEU A 147 -5.88 -3.57 2.28
N TYR A 148 -5.20 -4.23 1.36
CA TYR A 148 -4.96 -5.66 1.41
C TYR A 148 -3.48 -5.95 1.22
N SER A 149 -2.89 -6.79 2.06
CA SER A 149 -1.53 -7.29 1.88
C SER A 149 -1.56 -8.75 1.47
N ARG A 150 -0.92 -9.08 0.35
CA ARG A 150 -1.05 -10.41 -0.27
C ARG A 150 -0.22 -11.50 0.40
N ASN A 151 1.05 -11.21 0.61
CA ASN A 151 2.06 -12.22 0.97
C ASN A 151 2.59 -12.02 2.39
N MET A 152 2.01 -11.10 3.15
CA MET A 152 2.43 -10.83 4.52
C MET A 152 1.34 -10.15 5.35
N TYR A 153 1.48 -10.26 6.67
CA TYR A 153 0.73 -9.45 7.60
C TYR A 153 1.42 -8.10 7.86
N PHE A 154 0.65 -7.08 8.23
CA PHE A 154 1.13 -5.78 8.69
C PHE A 154 0.34 -5.31 9.93
N GLY A 155 0.69 -4.18 10.52
CA GLY A 155 0.02 -3.63 11.70
C GLY A 155 0.87 -3.79 12.94
N TYR A 156 1.19 -5.03 13.34
CA TYR A 156 2.18 -5.31 14.38
C TYR A 156 3.61 -5.30 13.82
N LEU A 157 3.83 -6.03 12.72
CA LEU A 157 5.14 -6.16 12.11
C LEU A 157 5.00 -6.39 10.59
N PRO A 158 5.34 -5.40 9.73
CA PRO A 158 5.79 -4.06 10.10
C PRO A 158 4.70 -3.23 10.81
N LYS A 159 5.13 -2.33 11.70
CA LYS A 159 4.25 -1.37 12.40
C LYS A 159 3.52 -0.50 11.38
N CYS A 160 2.21 -0.33 11.52
CA CYS A 160 1.42 0.50 10.63
C CYS A 160 0.29 1.20 11.38
N HIS A 161 0.29 2.54 11.34
CA HIS A 161 -0.74 3.39 11.93
C HIS A 161 -1.51 4.11 10.83
N LEU A 162 -2.81 3.84 10.74
CA LEU A 162 -3.67 4.43 9.71
C LEU A 162 -4.24 5.78 10.20
N PRO A 163 -4.39 6.79 9.31
CA PRO A 163 -5.02 8.05 9.68
C PRO A 163 -6.53 7.88 9.86
N THR A 164 -7.17 8.76 10.64
CA THR A 164 -8.64 8.86 10.69
C THR A 164 -9.16 9.57 9.44
N PHE A 165 -10.32 9.12 8.95
CA PHE A 165 -10.97 9.57 7.72
C PHE A 165 -12.37 10.10 8.07
N SER A 166 -12.65 11.36 7.78
CA SER A 166 -13.88 12.02 8.26
C SER A 166 -15.17 11.59 7.57
N ALA A 167 -15.09 10.95 6.40
CA ALA A 167 -16.23 10.59 5.56
C ALA A 167 -16.26 9.10 5.19
N LEU A 168 -15.48 8.25 5.88
CA LEU A 168 -15.32 6.84 5.55
C LEU A 168 -16.61 6.07 5.82
N ARG A 169 -17.13 5.40 4.78
CA ARG A 169 -18.35 4.59 4.79
C ARG A 169 -18.05 3.09 4.64
N SER A 170 -17.02 2.73 3.89
CA SER A 170 -16.62 1.33 3.71
C SER A 170 -15.14 1.15 4.00
N LEU A 171 -14.82 0.21 4.89
CA LEU A 171 -13.47 -0.18 5.25
C LEU A 171 -13.27 -1.68 5.03
N MET A 172 -12.31 -2.02 4.18
CA MET A 172 -11.91 -3.40 3.92
C MET A 172 -10.43 -3.54 4.23
N LEU A 173 -10.12 -4.35 5.25
CA LEU A 173 -8.74 -4.63 5.67
C LEU A 173 -8.42 -6.10 5.40
N GLY A 174 -7.28 -6.32 4.76
CA GLY A 174 -6.78 -7.65 4.41
C GLY A 174 -5.37 -7.87 4.90
N GLY A 175 -5.16 -8.82 5.81
CA GLY A 175 -3.82 -9.10 6.34
C GLY A 175 -3.33 -8.10 7.39
N MET A 176 -4.21 -7.29 8.00
CA MET A 176 -3.85 -6.46 9.15
C MET A 176 -3.92 -7.28 10.44
N SER A 177 -2.83 -7.31 11.20
CA SER A 177 -2.77 -7.94 12.52
C SER A 177 -3.26 -6.99 13.60
N PHE A 178 -4.16 -7.47 14.46
CA PHE A 178 -4.65 -6.77 15.64
C PHE A 178 -3.88 -7.24 16.87
N SER A 179 -2.97 -6.40 17.37
CA SER A 179 -2.14 -6.64 18.55
C SER A 179 -2.37 -5.64 19.69
N HIS A 180 -2.99 -4.49 19.40
CA HIS A 180 -3.21 -3.44 20.38
C HIS A 180 -4.64 -2.87 20.28
N ASP A 181 -5.22 -2.50 21.42
CA ASP A 181 -6.56 -1.92 21.51
C ASP A 181 -6.71 -0.62 20.70
N GLU A 182 -5.60 0.12 20.51
CA GLU A 182 -5.58 1.33 19.68
C GLU A 182 -6.02 1.07 18.23
N GLN A 183 -5.76 -0.13 17.69
CA GLN A 183 -6.13 -0.49 16.32
C GLN A 183 -7.64 -0.70 16.20
N LEU A 184 -8.28 -1.30 17.22
CA LEU A 184 -9.73 -1.43 17.29
C LEU A 184 -10.39 -0.08 17.60
N THR A 185 -9.81 0.70 18.51
CA THR A 185 -10.27 2.06 18.84
C THR A 185 -10.23 2.97 17.62
N TRP A 186 -9.21 2.81 16.77
CA TRP A 186 -9.14 3.52 15.50
C TRP A 186 -10.33 3.18 14.59
N ILE A 187 -10.72 1.90 14.43
CA ILE A 187 -11.92 1.53 13.65
C ILE A 187 -13.17 2.17 14.26
N LEU A 188 -13.30 2.11 15.58
CA LEU A 188 -14.44 2.68 16.30
C LEU A 188 -14.52 4.21 16.17
N SER A 189 -13.39 4.89 15.91
CA SER A 189 -13.36 6.35 15.68
C SER A 189 -14.18 6.78 14.45
N HIS A 190 -14.48 5.86 13.54
CA HIS A 190 -15.33 6.09 12.36
C HIS A 190 -16.81 5.71 12.60
N GLY A 191 -17.22 5.38 13.82
CA GLY A 191 -18.55 4.85 14.14
C GLY A 191 -19.75 5.71 13.71
N ASN A 192 -19.55 7.01 13.49
CA ASN A 192 -20.61 7.91 13.00
C ASN A 192 -20.82 7.85 11.49
N THR A 193 -19.85 7.32 10.71
CA THR A 193 -19.89 7.34 9.24
C THR A 193 -19.74 5.97 8.61
N LEU A 194 -19.11 5.01 9.30
CA LEU A 194 -18.81 3.69 8.76
C LEU A 194 -20.09 2.85 8.67
N GLU A 195 -20.38 2.38 7.45
CA GLU A 195 -21.56 1.59 7.09
C GLU A 195 -21.19 0.12 6.79
N GLU A 196 -19.95 -0.12 6.34
CA GLU A 196 -19.44 -1.44 5.98
C GLU A 196 -18.03 -1.66 6.56
N LEU A 197 -17.84 -2.79 7.22
CA LEU A 197 -16.55 -3.26 7.71
C LEU A 197 -16.30 -4.70 7.24
N VAL A 198 -15.21 -4.92 6.51
CA VAL A 198 -14.75 -6.26 6.09
C VAL A 198 -13.34 -6.48 6.63
N LEU A 199 -13.17 -7.55 7.39
CA LEU A 199 -11.88 -8.01 7.89
C LEU A 199 -11.58 -9.37 7.25
N ASP A 200 -10.62 -9.39 6.34
CA ASP A 200 -10.22 -10.59 5.61
C ASP A 200 -8.81 -11.02 6.03
N ASN A 201 -8.68 -12.25 6.52
CA ASN A 201 -7.42 -12.79 7.02
C ASN A 201 -6.67 -11.82 7.97
N CYS A 202 -7.39 -11.21 8.92
CA CYS A 202 -6.83 -10.29 9.91
C CYS A 202 -6.62 -11.01 11.25
N PRO A 203 -5.39 -11.47 11.57
CA PRO A 203 -5.15 -12.24 12.78
C PRO A 203 -5.22 -11.37 14.04
N ILE A 204 -5.69 -11.96 15.14
CA ILE A 204 -5.62 -11.37 16.48
C ILE A 204 -4.38 -11.95 17.17
N VAL A 205 -3.49 -11.08 17.61
CA VAL A 205 -2.23 -11.43 18.24
C VAL A 205 -2.44 -11.59 19.75
N ILE A 206 -2.42 -12.83 20.22
CA ILE A 206 -2.54 -13.16 21.66
C ILE A 206 -1.18 -13.25 22.38
N GLY A 207 -0.11 -13.39 21.62
CA GLY A 207 1.24 -13.54 22.12
C GLY A 207 2.24 -13.67 20.99
N VAL A 208 3.38 -13.02 21.12
CA VAL A 208 4.48 -13.09 20.13
C VAL A 208 5.77 -13.42 20.84
N ARG A 209 6.54 -14.33 20.26
CA ARG A 209 7.93 -14.54 20.61
C ARG A 209 8.79 -14.07 19.45
N ILE A 210 9.40 -12.90 19.60
CA ILE A 210 10.25 -12.30 18.57
C ILE A 210 11.65 -12.01 19.15
N PRO A 211 12.73 -12.30 18.42
CA PRO A 211 14.08 -11.97 18.85
C PRO A 211 14.37 -10.47 18.61
N SER A 212 13.65 -9.60 19.30
CA SER A 212 13.72 -8.14 19.14
C SER A 212 13.57 -7.41 20.46
N THR A 213 14.18 -6.23 20.55
CA THR A 213 13.73 -5.21 21.50
C THR A 213 12.40 -4.62 21.03
N LEU A 214 11.56 -4.22 21.99
CA LEU A 214 10.29 -3.53 21.73
C LEU A 214 10.43 -2.04 22.03
N ASP A 215 9.66 -1.21 21.33
CA ASP A 215 9.48 0.21 21.65
C ASP A 215 8.55 0.39 22.87
N ALA A 216 8.34 1.65 23.26
CA ALA A 216 7.48 1.98 24.40
C ALA A 216 6.02 1.54 24.21
N ASP A 217 5.59 1.32 22.97
CA ASP A 217 4.25 0.90 22.58
C ASP A 217 4.20 -0.62 22.31
N ASN A 218 5.22 -1.39 22.72
CA ASN A 218 5.36 -2.84 22.52
C ASN A 218 5.45 -3.31 21.06
N TYR A 219 5.85 -2.44 20.12
CA TYR A 219 6.16 -2.83 18.75
C TYR A 219 7.64 -3.18 18.60
N PRO A 220 8.02 -4.13 17.72
CA PRO A 220 9.43 -4.46 17.50
C PRO A 220 10.24 -3.29 16.91
N ILE A 221 11.41 -2.99 17.49
CA ILE A 221 12.41 -2.03 16.97
C ILE A 221 13.35 -2.76 16.00
N GLU A 222 13.71 -2.15 14.86
CA GLU A 222 14.66 -2.75 13.92
C GLU A 222 16.12 -2.85 14.46
N PRO A 223 16.92 -3.88 14.04
CA PRO A 223 16.57 -5.00 13.17
C PRO A 223 16.47 -6.35 13.92
N LEU A 224 15.49 -7.14 13.50
CA LEU A 224 15.17 -8.49 13.99
C LEU A 224 16.25 -9.54 13.69
N PHE A 225 17.19 -9.21 12.79
CA PHE A 225 18.32 -10.05 12.44
C PHE A 225 19.51 -9.14 12.12
N ASN A 226 20.58 -9.25 12.91
CA ASN A 226 21.90 -8.85 12.46
C ASN A 226 22.33 -9.89 11.41
N SER A 227 22.51 -9.48 10.16
CA SER A 227 23.38 -10.17 9.21
C SER A 227 24.78 -9.58 9.30
#